data_AF-A0A764YUQ7-F1
#
_entry.id   AF-A0A764YUQ7-F1
#
_cell.length_a   1.000
_cell.length_b   1.000
_cell.length_c   1.000
_cell.angle_alpha   90.00
_cell.angle_beta   90.00
_cell.angle_gamma   90.00
#
_symmetry.space_group_name_H-M   'P 1'
#
loop_
_entity.id
_entity.type
_entity.pdbx_description
1 polymer ?
#
loop_
_entity_poly.entity_id
_entity_poly.type
_entity_poly.pdbx_seq_one_letter_code
_entity_poly.pdbx_strand_id
1 'polypeptide(L)'
;MLAQPVQPKADIEGKLRSFTSGMTPGLTEEWYPLPGATERLSALREKLINTMKMFLARMEYGAALLNEIEGSDDIVSDNVLALFELEQENLRHFYTVLTTQKDSFVALCEDCHDDRLMPAYTDTINMAKSLFDMLEKMRWLIEEHNIDCSPKNAGHEISTVDELRSVLASWR
;
A
#
# COMPACT_ATOMS: atom_id res chain seq x y z
N MET A 1 39.07 20.33 -4.78
CA MET A 1 37.70 20.06 -4.29
C MET A 1 37.51 18.56 -4.34
N LEU A 2 37.51 17.90 -3.18
CA LEU A 2 37.28 16.44 -3.12
C LEU A 2 35.78 16.20 -3.30
N ALA A 3 35.42 15.42 -4.30
CA ALA A 3 34.06 14.95 -4.49
C ALA A 3 33.63 14.21 -3.22
N GLN A 4 32.56 14.68 -2.58
CA GLN A 4 31.94 13.94 -1.48
C GLN A 4 31.45 12.60 -2.04
N PRO A 5 31.65 11.49 -1.31
CA PRO A 5 31.04 10.22 -1.69
C PRO A 5 29.52 10.39 -1.63
N VAL A 6 28.87 10.23 -2.77
CA VAL A 6 27.42 10.04 -2.85
C VAL A 6 27.10 8.87 -1.93
N GLN A 7 26.48 9.14 -0.78
CA GLN A 7 25.93 8.07 0.04
C GLN A 7 25.02 7.24 -0.87
N PRO A 8 25.13 5.91 -0.89
CA PRO A 8 24.23 5.09 -1.67
C PRO A 8 22.83 5.37 -1.13
N LYS A 9 22.00 6.08 -1.92
CA LYS A 9 20.56 6.13 -1.71
C LYS A 9 20.13 4.68 -1.52
N ALA A 10 19.56 4.36 -0.35
CA ALA A 10 18.92 3.07 -0.20
C ALA A 10 17.84 3.01 -1.27
N ASP A 11 18.01 2.13 -2.26
CA ASP A 11 17.16 1.98 -3.42
C ASP A 11 15.69 1.99 -2.98
N ILE A 12 14.96 3.03 -3.39
CA ILE A 12 13.56 3.23 -2.98
C ILE A 12 12.72 2.02 -3.41
N GLU A 13 13.11 1.37 -4.51
CA GLU A 13 12.46 0.15 -4.98
C GLU A 13 12.58 -0.99 -3.95
N GLY A 14 13.75 -1.17 -3.34
CA GLY A 14 13.96 -2.16 -2.29
C GLY A 14 13.10 -1.92 -1.05
N LYS A 15 12.91 -0.66 -0.67
CA LYS A 15 12.02 -0.26 0.44
C LYS A 15 10.55 -0.51 0.10
N LEU A 16 10.12 -0.12 -1.11
CA LEU A 16 8.78 -0.36 -1.62
C LEU A 16 8.44 -1.85 -1.68
N ARG A 17 9.36 -2.69 -2.19
CA ARG A 17 9.22 -4.16 -2.19
C ARG A 17 9.08 -4.72 -0.78
N SER A 18 9.88 -4.23 0.16
CA SER A 18 9.79 -4.65 1.55
C SER A 18 8.44 -4.27 2.16
N PHE A 19 7.98 -3.04 1.88
CA PHE A 19 6.69 -2.51 2.32
C PHE A 19 5.49 -3.25 1.74
N THR A 20 5.56 -3.76 0.50
CA THR A 20 4.48 -4.56 -0.10
C THR A 20 4.66 -6.06 0.08
N SER A 21 5.78 -6.53 0.61
CA SER A 21 5.97 -7.96 0.85
C SER A 21 5.28 -8.41 2.14
N GLY A 22 4.38 -9.39 2.05
CA GLY A 22 3.89 -10.14 3.21
C GLY A 22 2.77 -9.46 4.00
N MET A 23 1.90 -8.65 3.37
CA MET A 23 0.60 -8.31 3.98
C MET A 23 -0.44 -9.40 3.72
N THR A 24 -0.30 -10.14 2.61
CA THR A 24 -1.24 -11.18 2.20
C THR A 24 -1.41 -12.36 3.18
N PRO A 25 -0.33 -12.91 3.80
CA PRO A 25 -0.46 -14.08 4.66
C PRO A 25 -1.27 -13.76 5.92
N GLY A 26 -2.50 -14.25 5.99
CA GLY A 26 -3.42 -14.10 7.13
C GLY A 26 -4.67 -13.25 6.86
N LEU A 27 -4.69 -12.48 5.77
CA LEU A 27 -5.86 -11.67 5.38
C LEU A 27 -6.89 -12.47 4.55
N THR A 28 -6.43 -13.50 3.84
CA THR A 28 -7.26 -14.32 2.93
C THR A 28 -7.85 -15.57 3.59
N GLU A 29 -7.55 -15.81 4.86
CA GLU A 29 -8.09 -16.95 5.60
C GLU A 29 -9.57 -16.73 5.96
N GLU A 30 -10.30 -17.81 6.24
CA GLU A 30 -11.64 -17.69 6.78
C GLU A 30 -11.63 -17.00 8.16
N TRP A 31 -12.42 -15.94 8.30
CA TRP A 31 -12.67 -15.21 9.55
C TRP A 31 -13.98 -15.65 10.23
N TYR A 32 -14.50 -16.83 9.84
CA TYR A 32 -15.74 -17.35 10.41
C TYR A 32 -15.58 -17.71 11.90
N PRO A 33 -16.55 -17.32 12.75
CA PRO A 33 -16.69 -17.93 14.05
C PRO A 33 -17.19 -19.36 13.87
N LEU A 34 -16.31 -20.36 13.98
CA LEU A 34 -16.71 -21.77 13.98
C LEU A 34 -17.62 -22.05 15.22
N PRO A 35 -18.48 -23.09 15.24
CA PRO A 35 -19.36 -23.42 16.39
C PRO A 35 -18.66 -23.87 17.70
N GLY A 36 -18.50 -23.00 18.71
CA GLY A 36 -17.94 -23.32 20.05
C GLY A 36 -17.25 -22.12 20.76
N ALA A 37 -17.77 -21.62 21.88
CA ALA A 37 -17.64 -20.21 22.26
C ALA A 37 -16.26 -19.70 22.79
N THR A 38 -15.63 -20.37 23.77
CA THR A 38 -14.58 -19.73 24.60
C THR A 38 -13.14 -19.78 24.06
N GLU A 39 -12.66 -20.95 23.60
CA GLU A 39 -11.33 -21.06 22.98
C GLU A 39 -11.24 -20.27 21.66
N ARG A 40 -12.39 -20.07 21.01
CA ARG A 40 -12.48 -19.42 19.70
C ARG A 40 -12.52 -17.90 19.80
N LEU A 41 -13.13 -17.37 20.85
CA LEU A 41 -13.06 -15.94 21.12
C LEU A 41 -11.62 -15.50 21.44
N SER A 42 -10.88 -16.32 22.19
CA SER A 42 -9.46 -16.10 22.45
C SER A 42 -8.64 -16.10 21.14
N ALA A 43 -8.85 -17.09 20.27
CA ALA A 43 -8.18 -17.18 18.97
C ALA A 43 -8.54 -16.01 18.03
N LEU A 44 -9.81 -15.61 17.98
CA LEU A 44 -10.28 -14.49 17.17
C LEU A 44 -9.72 -13.16 17.67
N ARG A 45 -9.69 -12.96 18.99
CA ARG A 45 -9.08 -11.80 19.63
C ARG A 45 -7.59 -11.73 19.32
N GLU A 46 -6.89 -12.85 19.43
CA GLU A 46 -5.48 -12.94 19.07
C GLU A 46 -5.26 -12.60 17.59
N LYS A 47 -6.11 -13.13 16.68
CA LYS A 47 -6.06 -12.83 15.25
C LYS A 47 -6.26 -11.34 14.96
N LEU A 48 -7.26 -10.71 15.58
CA LEU A 48 -7.52 -9.26 15.47
C LEU A 48 -6.32 -8.46 15.99
N ILE A 49 -5.82 -8.75 17.18
CA ILE A 49 -4.67 -8.05 17.78
C ILE A 49 -3.43 -8.16 16.90
N ASN A 50 -3.14 -9.36 16.39
CA ASN A 50 -1.98 -9.57 15.53
C ASN A 50 -2.13 -8.81 14.20
N THR A 51 -3.34 -8.80 13.63
CA THR A 51 -3.64 -8.03 12.42
C THR A 51 -3.49 -6.53 12.64
N MET A 52 -4.04 -5.99 13.74
CA MET A 52 -3.89 -4.58 14.11
C MET A 52 -2.42 -4.20 14.33
N LYS A 53 -1.63 -5.04 15.00
CA LYS A 53 -0.18 -4.80 15.18
C LYS A 53 0.56 -4.74 13.85
N MET A 54 0.25 -5.67 12.94
CA MET A 54 0.81 -5.66 11.58
C MET A 54 0.43 -4.37 10.84
N PHE A 55 -0.85 -3.98 10.86
CA PHE A 55 -1.30 -2.74 10.21
C PHE A 55 -0.67 -1.48 10.80
N LEU A 56 -0.56 -1.39 12.13
CA LEU A 56 0.11 -0.27 12.80
C LEU A 56 1.57 -0.14 12.34
N ALA A 57 2.33 -1.23 12.39
CA ALA A 57 3.73 -1.23 11.95
C ALA A 57 3.86 -0.83 10.47
N ARG A 58 2.93 -1.28 9.62
CA ARG A 58 2.89 -0.88 8.20
C ARG A 58 2.54 0.59 8.04
N MET A 59 1.53 1.10 8.72
CA MET A 59 1.17 2.52 8.61
C MET A 59 2.30 3.42 9.08
N GLU A 60 3.01 3.07 10.15
CA GLU A 60 4.19 3.81 10.63
C GLU A 60 5.33 3.80 9.60
N TYR A 61 5.67 2.61 9.07
CA TYR A 61 6.71 2.50 8.06
C TYR A 61 6.31 3.20 6.75
N GLY A 62 5.06 3.07 6.34
CA GLY A 62 4.53 3.65 5.12
C GLY A 62 4.42 5.18 5.19
N ALA A 63 4.10 5.74 6.35
CA ALA A 63 4.14 7.20 6.54
C ALA A 63 5.55 7.77 6.34
N ALA A 64 6.58 7.06 6.83
CA ALA A 64 7.97 7.44 6.57
C ALA A 64 8.33 7.32 5.08
N LEU A 65 7.93 6.20 4.45
CA LEU A 65 8.23 5.91 3.05
C LEU A 65 7.55 6.89 2.08
N LEU A 66 6.33 7.36 2.38
CA LEU A 66 5.64 8.37 1.58
C LEU A 66 6.47 9.65 1.41
N ASN A 67 7.07 10.15 2.51
CA ASN A 67 7.92 11.34 2.44
C ASN A 67 9.19 11.10 1.61
N GLU A 68 9.70 9.86 1.59
CA GLU A 68 10.84 9.51 0.75
C GLU A 68 10.46 9.43 -0.74
N ILE A 69 9.28 8.89 -1.07
CA ILE A 69 8.77 8.85 -2.45
C ILE A 69 8.57 10.27 -2.97
N GLU A 70 7.89 11.13 -2.21
CA GLU A 70 7.61 12.53 -2.59
C GLU A 70 8.90 13.33 -2.86
N GLY A 71 10.03 12.95 -2.26
CA GLY A 71 11.33 13.59 -2.45
C GLY A 71 12.28 12.86 -3.42
N SER A 72 11.81 11.80 -4.09
CA SER A 72 12.62 10.96 -4.96
C SER A 72 12.40 11.29 -6.44
N ASP A 73 13.47 11.23 -7.23
CA ASP A 73 13.44 11.26 -8.69
C ASP A 73 13.65 9.85 -9.28
N ASP A 74 13.65 8.82 -8.44
CA ASP A 74 13.97 7.46 -8.84
C ASP A 74 12.75 6.83 -9.56
N ILE A 75 12.97 6.32 -10.77
CA ILE A 75 11.95 5.58 -11.53
C ILE A 75 11.79 4.19 -10.90
N VAL A 76 10.55 3.83 -10.56
CA VAL A 76 10.21 2.55 -9.95
C VAL A 76 9.67 1.60 -11.01
N SER A 77 10.10 0.33 -11.00
CA SER A 77 9.64 -0.64 -11.99
C SER A 77 8.15 -1.03 -11.85
N ASP A 78 7.52 -1.35 -12.98
CA ASP A 78 6.13 -1.88 -13.04
C ASP A 78 5.93 -3.12 -12.15
N ASN A 79 6.99 -3.91 -11.95
CA ASN A 79 6.96 -5.07 -11.05
C ASN A 79 6.65 -4.68 -9.60
N VAL A 80 7.06 -3.49 -9.15
CA VAL A 80 6.71 -3.00 -7.82
C VAL A 80 5.28 -2.46 -7.81
N LEU A 81 4.86 -1.72 -8.84
CA LEU A 81 3.47 -1.27 -8.97
C LEU A 81 2.48 -2.44 -8.93
N ALA A 82 2.79 -3.55 -9.59
CA ALA A 82 1.97 -4.77 -9.53
C ALA A 82 1.87 -5.37 -8.11
N LEU A 83 2.90 -5.21 -7.26
CA LEU A 83 2.83 -5.64 -5.86
C LEU A 83 1.89 -4.74 -5.04
N PHE A 84 1.86 -3.44 -5.32
CA PHE A 84 0.91 -2.52 -4.68
C PHE A 84 -0.53 -2.89 -5.04
N GLU A 85 -0.81 -3.16 -6.32
CA GLU A 85 -2.14 -3.57 -6.78
C GLU A 85 -2.58 -4.89 -6.14
N LEU A 86 -1.69 -5.88 -6.06
CA LEU A 86 -1.97 -7.15 -5.40
C LEU A 86 -2.35 -6.94 -3.93
N GLU A 87 -1.58 -6.14 -3.19
CA GLU A 87 -1.86 -5.92 -1.76
C GLU A 87 -3.09 -5.04 -1.51
N GLN A 88 -3.38 -4.09 -2.40
CA GLN A 88 -4.66 -3.38 -2.39
C GLN A 88 -5.84 -4.33 -2.59
N GLU A 89 -5.74 -5.27 -3.53
CA GLU A 89 -6.78 -6.27 -3.76
C GLU A 89 -6.98 -7.16 -2.53
N ASN A 90 -5.89 -7.57 -1.87
CA ASN A 90 -5.95 -8.35 -0.63
C ASN A 90 -6.65 -7.58 0.50
N LEU A 91 -6.33 -6.29 0.68
CA LEU A 91 -6.98 -5.45 1.69
C LEU A 91 -8.45 -5.20 1.36
N ARG A 92 -8.80 -5.03 0.08
CA ARG A 92 -10.19 -4.91 -0.37
C ARG A 92 -10.98 -6.18 -0.09
N HIS A 93 -10.39 -7.35 -0.38
CA HIS A 93 -11.00 -8.63 -0.06
C HIS A 93 -11.19 -8.79 1.44
N PHE A 94 -10.16 -8.50 2.24
CA PHE A 94 -10.21 -8.55 3.69
C PHE A 94 -11.29 -7.64 4.29
N TYR A 95 -11.36 -6.39 3.82
CA TYR A 95 -12.42 -5.45 4.20
C TYR A 95 -13.81 -6.00 3.89
N THR A 96 -13.98 -6.61 2.71
CA THR A 96 -15.24 -7.22 2.28
C THR A 96 -15.61 -8.40 3.19
N VAL A 97 -14.65 -9.27 3.52
CA VAL A 97 -14.86 -10.40 4.44
C VAL A 97 -15.30 -9.91 5.81
N LEU A 98 -14.56 -8.96 6.40
CA LEU A 98 -14.91 -8.42 7.71
C LEU A 98 -16.31 -7.82 7.68
N THR A 99 -16.59 -6.90 6.76
CA THR A 99 -17.89 -6.21 6.68
C THR A 99 -19.07 -7.15 6.46
N THR A 100 -18.90 -8.20 5.66
CA THR A 100 -19.94 -9.23 5.44
C THR A 100 -20.21 -10.05 6.70
N GLN A 101 -19.20 -10.23 7.56
CA GLN A 101 -19.30 -11.01 8.80
C GLN A 101 -19.72 -10.17 10.02
N LYS A 102 -20.05 -8.89 9.84
CA LYS A 102 -20.36 -7.96 10.94
C LYS A 102 -21.47 -8.48 11.85
N ASP A 103 -22.56 -8.98 11.31
CA ASP A 103 -23.70 -9.44 12.10
C ASP A 103 -23.33 -10.65 12.97
N SER A 104 -22.51 -11.57 12.45
CA SER A 104 -21.97 -12.69 13.20
C SER A 104 -21.06 -12.25 14.34
N PHE A 105 -20.26 -11.20 14.11
CA PHE A 105 -19.41 -10.60 15.15
C PHE A 105 -20.23 -9.92 16.24
N VAL A 106 -21.30 -9.20 15.88
CA VAL A 106 -22.20 -8.55 16.84
C VAL A 106 -22.84 -9.59 17.74
N ALA A 107 -23.43 -10.65 17.16
CA ALA A 107 -24.02 -11.75 17.92
C ALA A 107 -23.01 -12.39 18.88
N LEU A 108 -21.77 -12.62 18.42
CA LEU A 108 -20.70 -13.17 19.28
C LEU A 108 -20.33 -12.25 20.44
N CYS A 109 -20.25 -10.94 20.20
CA CYS A 109 -19.95 -9.96 21.26
C CYS A 109 -21.05 -9.92 22.33
N GLU A 110 -22.32 -10.00 21.92
CA GLU A 110 -23.48 -10.04 22.80
C GLU A 110 -23.47 -11.31 23.67
N ASP A 111 -23.21 -12.48 23.07
CA ASP A 111 -23.17 -13.77 23.76
C ASP A 111 -22.04 -13.87 24.79
N CYS A 112 -20.92 -13.20 24.54
CA CYS A 112 -19.71 -13.33 25.35
C CYS A 112 -19.50 -12.17 26.33
N HIS A 113 -20.34 -11.14 26.30
CA HIS A 113 -20.22 -9.92 27.11
C HIS A 113 -18.81 -9.28 27.06
N ASP A 114 -18.15 -9.31 25.90
CA ASP A 114 -16.82 -8.69 25.71
C ASP A 114 -16.95 -7.31 25.04
N ASP A 115 -17.00 -6.27 25.87
CA ASP A 115 -17.13 -4.87 25.45
C ASP A 115 -15.96 -4.37 24.59
N ARG A 116 -14.83 -5.09 24.54
CA ARG A 116 -13.62 -4.68 23.81
C ARG A 116 -13.48 -5.34 22.45
N LEU A 117 -14.21 -6.42 22.20
CA LEU A 117 -14.10 -7.16 20.94
C LEU A 117 -14.66 -6.36 19.76
N MET A 118 -15.82 -5.72 19.95
CA MET A 118 -16.46 -4.91 18.90
C MET A 118 -15.66 -3.65 18.53
N PRO A 119 -15.09 -2.89 19.49
CA PRO A 119 -14.13 -1.83 19.18
C PRO A 119 -12.91 -2.34 18.39
N ALA A 120 -12.27 -3.43 18.83
CA ALA A 120 -11.09 -3.97 18.13
C ALA A 120 -11.40 -4.40 16.69
N TYR A 121 -12.56 -5.02 16.47
CA TYR A 121 -13.05 -5.37 15.15
C TYR A 121 -13.29 -4.12 14.28
N THR A 122 -13.94 -3.08 14.84
CA THR A 122 -14.18 -1.81 14.14
C THR A 122 -12.87 -1.10 13.78
N ASP A 123 -11.92 -1.06 14.72
CA ASP A 123 -10.60 -0.48 14.51
C ASP A 123 -9.84 -1.24 13.41
N THR A 124 -9.94 -2.57 13.38
CA THR A 124 -9.32 -3.39 12.33
C THR A 124 -9.87 -3.06 10.94
N ILE A 125 -11.19 -2.86 10.81
CA ILE A 125 -11.83 -2.42 9.55
C ILE A 125 -11.30 -1.04 9.14
N ASN A 126 -11.26 -0.10 10.07
CA ASN A 126 -10.78 1.25 9.80
C ASN A 126 -9.30 1.26 9.40
N MET A 127 -8.46 0.48 10.08
CA MET A 127 -7.04 0.32 9.75
C MET A 127 -6.84 -0.32 8.38
N ALA A 128 -7.63 -1.33 8.01
CA ALA A 128 -7.58 -1.93 6.68
C ALA A 128 -7.87 -0.89 5.58
N LYS A 129 -8.87 -0.04 5.80
CA LYS A 129 -9.18 1.07 4.90
C LYS A 129 -8.04 2.09 4.83
N SER A 130 -7.52 2.56 5.97
CA SER A 130 -6.42 3.52 6.01
C SER A 130 -5.17 3.00 5.30
N LEU A 131 -4.87 1.70 5.42
CA LEU A 131 -3.74 1.07 4.75
C LEU A 131 -3.98 0.94 3.24
N PHE A 132 -5.22 0.65 2.81
CA PHE A 132 -5.61 0.69 1.40
C PHE A 132 -5.39 2.08 0.80
N ASP A 133 -5.93 3.11 1.44
CA ASP A 133 -5.81 4.51 0.98
C ASP A 133 -4.33 4.95 0.93
N MET A 134 -3.51 4.48 1.88
CA MET A 134 -2.06 4.73 1.89
C MET A 134 -1.35 4.08 0.71
N LEU A 135 -1.65 2.81 0.41
CA LEU A 135 -1.09 2.12 -0.76
C LEU A 135 -1.50 2.82 -2.06
N GLU A 136 -2.74 3.31 -2.14
CA GLU A 136 -3.23 4.06 -3.31
C GLU A 136 -2.48 5.38 -3.49
N LYS A 137 -2.30 6.13 -2.40
CA LYS A 137 -1.50 7.36 -2.44
C LYS A 137 -0.07 7.09 -2.92
N MET A 138 0.58 6.06 -2.37
CA MET A 138 1.94 5.69 -2.79
C MET A 138 2.00 5.29 -4.26
N ARG A 139 1.08 4.44 -4.73
CA ARG A 139 1.04 4.01 -6.13
C ARG A 139 0.89 5.22 -7.05
N TRP A 140 -0.03 6.12 -6.75
CA TRP A 140 -0.28 7.31 -7.54
C TRP A 140 0.95 8.23 -7.62
N LEU A 141 1.64 8.46 -6.49
CA LEU A 141 2.88 9.25 -6.47
C LEU A 141 3.96 8.59 -7.35
N ILE A 142 4.14 7.28 -7.23
CA ILE A 142 5.12 6.54 -8.05
C ILE A 142 4.76 6.66 -9.53
N GLU A 143 3.48 6.50 -9.88
CA GLU A 143 3.00 6.67 -11.26
C GLU A 143 3.27 8.09 -11.76
N GLU A 144 3.05 9.12 -10.94
CA GLU A 144 3.36 10.52 -11.28
C GLU A 144 4.85 10.73 -11.54
N HIS A 145 5.74 10.20 -10.69
CA HIS A 145 7.19 10.26 -10.89
C HIS A 145 7.66 9.48 -12.12
N ASN A 146 7.01 8.38 -12.46
CA ASN A 146 7.33 7.55 -13.62
C ASN A 146 6.90 8.16 -14.96
N ILE A 147 6.03 9.19 -14.96
CA ILE A 147 5.68 9.90 -16.19
C ILE A 147 6.86 10.77 -16.60
N ASP A 148 7.58 10.32 -17.64
CA ASP A 148 8.60 11.12 -18.29
C ASP A 148 7.97 12.34 -18.98
N CYS A 149 7.90 13.45 -18.23
CA CYS A 149 7.47 14.76 -18.71
C CYS A 149 8.61 15.52 -19.40
N SER A 150 9.79 14.89 -19.61
CA SER A 150 10.88 15.54 -20.32
C SER A 150 10.39 15.95 -21.71
N PRO A 151 10.60 17.21 -22.13
CA PRO A 151 10.31 17.60 -23.49
C PRO A 151 11.05 16.64 -24.41
N LYS A 152 10.33 15.92 -25.28
CA LYS A 152 10.94 15.29 -26.44
C LYS A 152 11.69 16.41 -27.17
N ASN A 153 13.02 16.42 -27.10
CA ASN A 153 13.96 17.46 -27.60
C ASN A 153 14.55 18.47 -26.57
N ALA A 154 14.42 18.25 -25.26
CA ALA A 154 15.15 19.08 -24.28
C ALA A 154 16.68 18.95 -24.49
N GLY A 155 17.30 20.02 -25.01
CA GLY A 155 18.74 20.08 -25.29
C GLY A 155 19.16 19.82 -26.74
N HIS A 156 18.23 19.58 -27.67
CA HIS A 156 18.54 19.68 -29.10
C HIS A 156 18.35 21.12 -29.55
N GLU A 157 19.45 21.86 -29.73
CA GLU A 157 19.43 23.09 -30.52
C GLU A 157 18.98 22.71 -31.92
N ILE A 158 17.74 23.08 -32.27
CA ILE A 158 17.23 22.94 -33.63
C ILE A 158 18.09 23.84 -34.51
N SER A 159 19.10 23.23 -35.13
CA SER A 159 20.16 23.94 -35.83
C SER A 159 19.77 24.23 -37.28
N THR A 160 18.73 23.55 -37.77
CA THR A 160 18.31 23.60 -39.17
C THR A 160 16.79 23.72 -39.33
N VAL A 161 16.38 24.36 -40.43
CA VAL A 161 14.96 24.53 -40.79
C VAL A 161 14.27 23.18 -41.05
N ASP A 162 15.01 22.17 -41.52
CA ASP A 162 14.46 20.84 -41.80
C ASP A 162 14.23 20.01 -40.53
N GLU A 163 15.09 20.12 -39.51
CA GLU A 163 14.83 19.54 -38.18
C GLU A 163 13.57 20.15 -37.55
N LEU A 164 13.39 21.47 -37.69
CA LEU A 164 12.23 22.20 -37.17
C LEU A 164 10.93 21.69 -37.82
N ARG A 165 10.94 21.42 -39.13
CA ARG A 165 9.82 20.82 -39.86
C ARG A 165 9.53 19.39 -39.41
N SER A 166 10.57 18.59 -39.16
CA SER A 166 10.44 17.21 -38.66
C SER A 166 9.79 17.16 -37.28
N VAL A 167 10.23 18.02 -36.36
CA VAL A 167 9.64 18.14 -35.01
C VAL A 167 8.17 18.56 -35.09
N LEU A 168 7.85 19.59 -35.88
CA LEU A 168 6.46 20.05 -36.05
C LEU A 168 5.56 18.98 -36.71
N ALA A 169 6.10 18.17 -37.60
CA ALA A 169 5.38 17.06 -38.21
C ALA A 169 5.10 15.93 -37.21
N SER A 170 5.98 15.69 -36.25
CA SER A 170 5.81 14.68 -35.19
C SER A 170 4.72 15.00 -34.16
N TRP A 171 4.17 16.22 -34.18
CA TRP A 171 3.12 16.70 -33.26
C TRP A 171 1.71 16.63 -33.85
N ARG A 172 1.56 16.08 -35.06
CA ARG A 172 0.28 15.71 -35.67
C ARG A 172 -0.02 14.24 -35.45
#